data_AF-A0A4R3KAI4-F1
#
_entry.id   AF-A0A4R3KAI4-F1
#
_cell.length_a   1.000
_cell.length_b   1.000
_cell.length_c   1.000
_cell.angle_alpha   90.00
_cell.angle_beta   90.00
_cell.angle_gamma   90.00
#
_symmetry.space_group_name_H-M   'P 1'
#
loop_
_entity.id
_entity.type
_entity.pdbx_description
1 polymer ?
#
loop_
_entity_poly.entity_id
_entity_poly.type
_entity_poly.pdbx_seq_one_letter_code
_entity_poly.pdbx_strand_id
1 'polypeptide(L)'
;MSKKKGLRSGYTTGACATAATKAALLMLIEQSQIYDIEIQLPIGERVRFPIQNSTYSLTTATAGVIKDAGDDPDVTHGALILSTVSWLDEERIEIDGGKGVGRVTKPGLPVPIGEAAINPVPRRMIEKEVKQLLEFYQLTKGVKVVISVPNGEELAKKTLNPRLGIIGGISILGSRGTVIPYSHDAYQASIVQAIRVARINGIDHFILTTGSTSEKIAQNIFKEKEEMAFIQMGEFVGFALKHAKRLGAKKVTILGMIGKLSKVAQGKMMVHSKESSIDFQFLANIANRLYISNSVQEKIKQANTAAWVEKIIIEENRPSYFAEICRLVALESLSYIQGGLILEVILVSKLGRVLGRVEMDDWKNKDHWHR
;
A
#
# COMPACT_ATOMS: atom_id res chain seq x y z
N MET A 1 -33.08 12.76 -14.15
CA MET A 1 -31.60 12.77 -14.15
C MET A 1 -31.09 12.08 -12.90
N SER A 2 -30.72 10.80 -12.99
CA SER A 2 -30.09 10.07 -11.88
C SER A 2 -28.67 10.63 -11.69
N LYS A 3 -28.43 11.34 -10.58
CA LYS A 3 -27.07 11.65 -10.12
C LYS A 3 -26.35 10.31 -9.99
N LYS A 4 -25.27 10.08 -10.76
CA LYS A 4 -24.32 8.99 -10.50
C LYS A 4 -23.94 9.08 -9.02
N LYS A 5 -24.45 8.17 -8.17
CA LYS A 5 -23.98 8.04 -6.80
C LYS A 5 -22.48 7.74 -6.89
N GLY A 6 -21.66 8.65 -6.38
CA GLY A 6 -20.23 8.40 -6.22
C GLY A 6 -20.01 7.21 -5.29
N LEU A 7 -18.85 6.57 -5.41
CA LEU A 7 -18.45 5.50 -4.48
C LEU A 7 -18.48 6.03 -3.04
N ARG A 8 -19.02 5.22 -2.14
CA ARG A 8 -19.20 5.57 -0.73
C ARG A 8 -17.87 5.47 0.00
N SER A 9 -17.49 6.52 0.72
CA SER A 9 -16.35 6.49 1.64
C SER A 9 -16.69 5.74 2.92
N GLY A 10 -15.67 5.24 3.61
CA GLY A 10 -15.78 4.60 4.91
C GLY A 10 -14.90 5.24 5.96
N TYR A 11 -14.63 4.50 7.02
CA TYR A 11 -13.85 4.93 8.17
C TYR A 11 -12.67 3.99 8.42
N THR A 12 -11.59 4.59 8.90
CA THR A 12 -10.33 3.89 9.18
C THR A 12 -10.42 3.08 10.47
N THR A 13 -9.53 2.10 10.65
CA THR A 13 -9.44 1.35 11.92
C THR A 13 -9.15 2.28 13.10
N GLY A 14 -8.38 3.36 12.88
CA GLY A 14 -8.12 4.40 13.88
C GLY A 14 -9.37 5.19 14.31
N ALA A 15 -10.25 5.55 13.38
CA ALA A 15 -11.50 6.23 13.70
C ALA A 15 -12.43 5.33 14.53
N CYS A 16 -12.58 4.07 14.13
CA CYS A 16 -13.36 3.09 14.88
C CYS A 16 -12.80 2.83 16.29
N ALA A 17 -11.47 2.70 16.43
CA ALA A 17 -10.81 2.55 17.74
C ALA A 17 -11.02 3.77 18.65
N THR A 18 -10.98 4.98 18.07
CA THR A 18 -11.23 6.24 18.80
C THR A 18 -12.67 6.30 19.29
N ALA A 19 -13.65 6.01 18.43
CA ALA A 19 -15.06 5.95 18.80
C ALA A 19 -15.32 4.90 19.89
N ALA A 20 -14.78 3.69 19.73
CA ALA A 20 -14.86 2.65 20.75
C ALA A 20 -14.25 3.09 22.08
N THR A 21 -13.09 3.76 22.07
CA THR A 21 -12.47 4.26 23.31
C THR A 21 -13.36 5.29 23.99
N LYS A 22 -13.86 6.27 23.24
CA LYS A 22 -14.72 7.32 23.79
C LYS A 22 -15.98 6.75 24.44
N ALA A 23 -16.65 5.83 23.76
CA ALA A 23 -17.84 5.16 24.30
C ALA A 23 -17.51 4.34 25.55
N ALA A 24 -16.43 3.55 25.53
CA ALA A 24 -15.99 2.78 26.70
C ALA A 24 -15.68 3.67 27.90
N LEU A 25 -14.96 4.77 27.71
CA LEU A 25 -14.65 5.70 28.79
C LEU A 25 -15.90 6.39 29.33
N LEU A 26 -16.84 6.81 28.46
CA LEU A 26 -18.12 7.37 28.91
C LEU A 26 -18.92 6.36 29.74
N MET A 27 -19.04 5.11 29.29
CA MET A 27 -19.72 4.07 30.08
C MET A 27 -19.04 3.85 31.43
N LEU A 28 -17.70 3.92 31.48
CA LEU A 28 -16.94 3.79 32.73
C LEU A 28 -17.14 4.98 33.69
N ILE A 29 -17.31 6.19 33.16
CA ILE A 29 -17.54 7.40 33.96
C ILE A 29 -18.99 7.46 34.44
N GLU A 30 -19.93 7.34 33.51
CA GLU A 30 -21.35 7.57 33.75
C GLU A 30 -22.08 6.35 34.32
N GLN A 31 -21.42 5.17 34.29
CA GLN A 31 -22.01 3.90 34.70
C GLN A 31 -23.36 3.65 34.02
N SER A 32 -23.42 3.97 32.73
CA SER A 32 -24.61 3.88 31.90
C SER A 32 -24.27 3.31 30.52
N GLN A 33 -25.27 2.76 29.83
CA GLN A 33 -25.06 2.14 28.52
C GLN A 33 -25.01 3.19 27.41
N ILE A 34 -23.98 3.13 26.56
CA ILE A 34 -23.83 3.97 25.35
C ILE A 34 -24.11 3.13 24.09
N TYR A 35 -25.02 3.63 23.24
CA TYR A 35 -25.44 2.94 22.01
C TYR A 35 -24.83 3.53 20.73
N ASP A 36 -24.45 4.81 20.77
CA ASP A 36 -23.76 5.48 19.67
C ASP A 36 -22.88 6.61 20.21
N ILE A 37 -21.89 7.01 19.44
CA ILE A 37 -20.97 8.07 19.84
C ILE A 37 -20.50 8.93 18.67
N GLU A 38 -20.35 10.23 18.90
CA GLU A 38 -19.77 11.16 17.94
C GLU A 38 -18.30 11.46 18.25
N ILE A 39 -17.44 11.39 17.23
CA ILE A 39 -16.03 11.83 17.31
C ILE A 39 -15.73 12.84 16.21
N GLN A 40 -14.72 13.68 16.43
CA GLN A 40 -14.19 14.56 15.39
C GLN A 40 -13.01 13.88 14.68
N LEU A 41 -13.11 13.70 13.38
CA LEU A 41 -12.04 13.15 12.54
C LEU A 41 -10.93 14.19 12.32
N PRO A 42 -9.70 13.77 11.95
CA PRO A 42 -8.59 14.69 11.64
C PRO A 42 -8.91 15.73 10.56
N ILE A 43 -9.85 15.42 9.65
CA ILE A 43 -10.32 16.34 8.61
C ILE A 43 -11.31 17.40 9.13
N GLY A 44 -11.64 17.39 10.42
CA GLY A 44 -12.55 18.33 11.08
C GLY A 44 -14.01 17.89 11.10
N GLU A 45 -14.39 16.92 10.28
CA GLU A 45 -15.75 16.35 10.21
C GLU A 45 -16.12 15.61 11.51
N ARG A 46 -17.38 15.74 11.93
CA ARG A 46 -17.94 14.98 13.04
C ARG A 46 -18.76 13.81 12.53
N VAL A 47 -18.49 12.63 13.07
CA VAL A 47 -19.09 11.38 12.61
C VAL A 47 -19.60 10.58 13.79
N ARG A 48 -20.82 10.05 13.64
CA ARG A 48 -21.47 9.19 14.62
C ARG A 48 -21.26 7.72 14.28
N PHE A 49 -20.86 6.94 15.29
CA PHE A 49 -20.57 5.52 15.19
C PHE A 49 -21.54 4.73 16.09
N PRO A 50 -22.24 3.71 15.56
CA PRO A 50 -23.00 2.79 16.40
C PRO A 50 -22.05 1.94 17.24
N ILE A 51 -22.37 1.77 18.51
CA ILE A 51 -21.61 0.96 19.46
C ILE A 51 -22.21 -0.45 19.52
N GLN A 52 -21.33 -1.44 19.52
CA GLN A 52 -21.66 -2.86 19.62
C GLN A 52 -20.80 -3.52 20.69
N ASN A 53 -21.20 -4.70 21.16
CA ASN A 53 -20.42 -5.53 22.09
C ASN A 53 -19.93 -4.74 23.33
N SER A 54 -20.78 -3.86 23.86
CA SER A 54 -20.45 -3.02 25.01
C SER A 54 -20.79 -3.69 26.33
N THR A 55 -19.90 -3.54 27.30
CA THR A 55 -20.06 -3.98 28.69
C THR A 55 -19.30 -3.01 29.60
N TYR A 56 -19.77 -2.82 30.83
CA TYR A 56 -19.07 -1.98 31.79
C TYR A 56 -19.26 -2.49 33.22
N SER A 57 -18.37 -2.02 34.08
CA SER A 57 -18.33 -2.25 35.52
C SER A 57 -17.78 -0.99 36.19
N LEU A 58 -17.60 -1.04 37.52
CA LEU A 58 -17.04 0.08 38.29
C LEU A 58 -15.59 0.40 37.92
N THR A 59 -14.83 -0.56 37.38
CA THR A 59 -13.37 -0.42 37.17
C THR A 59 -12.92 -0.55 35.71
N THR A 60 -13.74 -1.17 34.87
CA THR A 60 -13.45 -1.37 33.45
C THR A 60 -14.70 -1.29 32.59
N ALA A 61 -14.53 -0.82 31.36
CA ALA A 61 -15.57 -0.83 30.33
C ALA A 61 -14.98 -1.22 28.99
N THR A 62 -15.76 -1.90 28.16
CA THR A 62 -15.40 -2.26 26.79
C THR A 62 -16.51 -1.80 25.86
N ALA A 63 -16.14 -1.26 24.70
CA ALA A 63 -17.05 -0.94 23.61
C ALA A 63 -16.46 -1.40 22.28
N GLY A 64 -17.32 -1.69 21.32
CA GLY A 64 -16.96 -2.13 19.98
C GLY A 64 -17.55 -1.27 18.88
N VAL A 65 -16.83 -1.15 17.77
CA VAL A 65 -17.31 -0.55 16.52
C VAL A 65 -17.02 -1.53 15.38
N ILE A 66 -18.03 -1.86 14.58
CA ILE A 66 -17.81 -2.60 13.34
C ILE A 66 -17.31 -1.61 12.27
N LYS A 67 -16.13 -1.90 11.71
CA LYS A 67 -15.54 -1.04 10.69
C LYS A 67 -16.32 -1.11 9.39
N ASP A 68 -16.79 0.05 8.96
CA ASP A 68 -17.37 0.25 7.64
C ASP A 68 -16.36 0.93 6.71
N ALA A 69 -15.97 0.26 5.61
CA ALA A 69 -14.95 0.74 4.68
C ALA A 69 -15.56 1.45 3.45
N GLY A 70 -16.88 1.61 3.41
CA GLY A 70 -17.53 2.11 2.21
C GLY A 70 -17.47 1.09 1.08
N ASP A 71 -17.18 1.56 -0.13
CA ASP A 71 -17.00 0.72 -1.32
C ASP A 71 -15.52 0.36 -1.58
N ASP A 72 -14.62 0.66 -0.63
CA ASP A 72 -13.22 0.26 -0.73
C ASP A 72 -13.08 -1.25 -0.48
N PRO A 73 -12.33 -2.00 -1.31
CA PRO A 73 -12.05 -3.43 -1.09
C PRO A 73 -11.02 -3.64 0.03
N ASP A 74 -11.27 -3.07 1.21
CA ASP A 74 -10.42 -3.12 2.38
C ASP A 74 -10.63 -4.45 3.14
N VAL A 75 -9.55 -5.21 3.33
CA VAL A 75 -9.54 -6.48 4.07
C VAL A 75 -10.12 -6.34 5.49
N THR A 76 -10.03 -5.16 6.09
CA THR A 76 -10.52 -4.89 7.46
C THR A 76 -11.98 -4.42 7.50
N HIS A 77 -12.68 -4.36 6.35
CA HIS A 77 -14.12 -4.11 6.33
C HIS A 77 -14.89 -5.18 7.14
N GLY A 78 -15.88 -4.76 7.93
CA GLY A 78 -16.66 -5.63 8.80
C GLY A 78 -15.92 -6.10 10.06
N ALA A 79 -14.66 -5.71 10.26
CA ALA A 79 -13.92 -6.09 11.46
C ALA A 79 -14.50 -5.37 12.70
N LEU A 80 -14.77 -6.14 13.75
CA LEU A 80 -15.10 -5.60 15.07
C LEU A 80 -13.82 -5.07 15.73
N ILE A 81 -13.80 -3.77 16.05
CA ILE A 81 -12.71 -3.11 16.76
C ILE A 81 -13.21 -2.80 18.16
N LEU A 82 -12.61 -3.44 19.15
CA LEU A 82 -12.91 -3.28 20.57
C LEU A 82 -11.91 -2.33 21.21
N SER A 83 -12.38 -1.55 22.18
CA SER A 83 -11.55 -0.80 23.10
C SER A 83 -11.98 -1.13 24.53
N THR A 84 -11.06 -1.67 25.31
CA THR A 84 -11.23 -1.86 26.75
C THR A 84 -10.51 -0.75 27.49
N VAL A 85 -11.22 -0.06 28.38
CA VAL A 85 -10.75 1.09 29.14
C VAL A 85 -10.87 0.79 30.62
N SER A 86 -9.82 1.07 31.39
CA SER A 86 -9.80 0.91 32.84
C SER A 86 -9.10 2.09 33.52
N TRP A 87 -9.40 2.32 34.80
CA TRP A 87 -8.69 3.32 35.60
C TRP A 87 -7.24 2.91 35.87
N LEU A 88 -6.38 3.92 36.00
CA LEU A 88 -5.03 3.82 36.56
C LEU A 88 -4.94 4.79 37.76
N ASP A 89 -4.12 4.43 38.73
CA ASP A 89 -3.92 5.26 39.94
C ASP A 89 -3.08 6.52 39.65
N GLU A 90 -2.13 6.43 38.72
CA GLU A 90 -1.32 7.58 38.30
C GLU A 90 -1.98 8.34 37.16
N GLU A 91 -1.87 9.68 37.15
CA GLU A 91 -2.41 10.57 36.11
C GLU A 91 -1.66 10.47 34.77
N ARG A 92 -1.82 9.33 34.10
CA ARG A 92 -1.26 9.07 32.77
C ARG A 92 -2.27 8.35 31.87
N ILE A 93 -2.05 8.49 30.56
CA ILE A 93 -2.82 7.74 29.56
C ILE A 93 -1.90 6.69 28.96
N GLU A 94 -2.26 5.42 29.13
CA GLU A 94 -1.59 4.29 28.49
C GLU A 94 -2.43 3.77 27.34
N ILE A 95 -1.83 3.63 26.16
CA ILE A 95 -2.50 3.05 24.98
C ILE A 95 -1.67 1.87 24.48
N ASP A 96 -2.27 0.69 24.47
CA ASP A 96 -1.68 -0.54 23.96
C ASP A 96 -2.69 -1.35 23.13
N GLY A 97 -2.22 -2.42 22.50
CA GLY A 97 -3.04 -3.34 21.70
C GLY A 97 -3.21 -4.71 22.37
N GLY A 98 -4.43 -5.22 22.43
CA GLY A 98 -4.73 -6.59 22.83
C GLY A 98 -4.78 -7.54 21.64
N LYS A 99 -5.66 -8.54 21.72
CA LYS A 99 -5.80 -9.61 20.72
C LYS A 99 -6.01 -9.04 19.32
N GLY A 100 -5.23 -9.54 18.35
CA GLY A 100 -5.36 -9.20 16.93
C GLY A 100 -4.93 -7.79 16.53
N VAL A 101 -4.34 -7.00 17.44
CA VAL A 101 -3.54 -5.83 17.09
C VAL A 101 -2.07 -6.25 17.03
N GLY A 102 -1.45 -6.05 15.86
CA GLY A 102 -0.09 -6.53 15.62
C GLY A 102 0.96 -5.83 16.48
N ARG A 103 2.12 -6.48 16.63
CA ARG A 103 3.32 -5.91 17.27
C ARG A 103 4.39 -5.63 16.24
N VAL A 104 5.04 -4.47 16.35
CA VAL A 104 6.15 -4.10 15.49
C VAL A 104 7.41 -4.87 15.91
N THR A 105 8.02 -5.58 14.96
CA THR A 105 9.22 -6.38 15.17
C THR A 105 10.41 -5.92 14.32
N LYS A 106 10.18 -5.01 13.38
CA LYS A 106 11.23 -4.45 12.51
C LYS A 106 11.24 -2.92 12.56
N PRO A 107 12.43 -2.30 12.39
CA PRO A 107 12.54 -0.85 12.31
C PRO A 107 11.98 -0.31 10.98
N GLY A 108 11.71 1.00 10.96
CA GLY A 108 11.30 1.75 9.76
C GLY A 108 9.82 2.09 9.65
N LEU A 109 9.01 1.55 10.56
CA LEU A 109 7.64 1.97 10.81
C LEU A 109 7.61 3.25 11.69
N PRO A 110 6.52 4.03 11.64
CA PRO A 110 6.34 5.16 12.55
C PRO A 110 6.09 4.76 14.01
N VAL A 111 5.91 3.46 14.27
CA VAL A 111 5.70 2.88 15.59
C VAL A 111 6.98 2.13 16.00
N PRO A 112 7.49 2.31 17.24
CA PRO A 112 8.69 1.63 17.73
C PRO A 112 8.58 0.10 17.78
N ILE A 113 9.73 -0.58 17.77
CA ILE A 113 9.80 -2.04 17.95
C ILE A 113 9.29 -2.42 19.34
N GLY A 114 8.54 -3.51 19.41
CA GLY A 114 7.90 -4.03 20.62
C GLY A 114 6.51 -3.45 20.90
N GLU A 115 6.17 -2.30 20.33
CA GLU A 115 4.87 -1.66 20.55
C GLU A 115 3.75 -2.25 19.69
N ALA A 116 2.51 -2.08 20.18
CA ALA A 116 1.31 -2.29 19.37
C ALA A 116 1.31 -1.39 18.14
N ALA A 117 0.94 -1.96 16.98
CA ALA A 117 0.86 -1.30 15.68
C ALA A 117 -0.31 -0.30 15.61
N ILE A 118 -0.33 0.67 16.53
CA ILE A 118 -1.26 1.78 16.61
C ILE A 118 -0.50 3.03 16.15
N ASN A 119 -0.81 3.48 14.93
CA ASN A 119 -0.07 4.58 14.31
C ASN A 119 -0.24 5.91 15.08
N PRO A 120 0.66 6.89 14.88
CA PRO A 120 0.66 8.14 15.63
C PRO A 120 -0.65 8.95 15.55
N VAL A 121 -1.31 8.97 14.38
CA VAL A 121 -2.58 9.71 14.23
C VAL A 121 -3.71 9.07 15.06
N PRO A 122 -4.02 7.77 14.92
CA PRO A 122 -4.95 7.09 15.81
C PRO A 122 -4.62 7.24 17.30
N ARG A 123 -3.34 7.11 17.68
CA ARG A 123 -2.91 7.28 19.07
C ARG A 123 -3.27 8.68 19.60
N ARG A 124 -2.95 9.73 18.84
CA ARG A 124 -3.33 11.12 19.18
C ARG A 124 -4.85 11.34 19.23
N MET A 125 -5.61 10.70 18.34
CA MET A 125 -7.07 10.80 18.35
C MET A 125 -7.65 10.20 19.64
N ILE A 126 -7.19 9.01 20.02
CA ILE A 126 -7.57 8.34 21.27
C ILE A 126 -7.18 9.20 22.48
N GLU A 127 -5.93 9.65 22.57
CA GLU A 127 -5.46 10.51 23.66
C GLU A 127 -6.28 11.79 23.78
N LYS A 128 -6.63 12.43 22.65
CA LYS A 128 -7.42 13.65 22.64
C LYS A 128 -8.80 13.42 23.26
N GLU A 129 -9.53 12.38 22.83
CA GLU A 129 -10.87 12.11 23.36
C GLU A 129 -10.82 11.73 24.85
N VAL A 130 -9.81 10.95 25.27
CA VAL A 130 -9.61 10.61 26.69
C VAL A 130 -9.37 11.87 27.52
N LYS A 131 -8.42 12.73 27.11
CA LYS A 131 -8.12 13.98 27.83
C LYS A 131 -9.34 14.90 27.93
N GLN A 132 -10.08 15.07 26.83
CA GLN A 132 -11.27 15.91 26.80
C GLN A 132 -12.35 15.43 27.78
N LEU A 133 -12.55 14.12 27.89
CA LEU A 133 -13.51 13.56 28.84
C LEU A 133 -13.02 13.71 30.28
N LEU A 134 -11.75 13.40 30.57
CA LEU A 134 -11.20 13.58 31.92
C LEU A 134 -11.31 15.04 32.39
N GLU A 135 -11.00 16.00 31.51
CA GLU A 135 -11.13 17.44 31.79
C GLU A 135 -12.59 17.85 32.00
N PHE A 136 -13.51 17.40 31.14
CA PHE A 136 -14.92 17.73 31.22
C PHE A 136 -15.57 17.25 32.54
N TYR A 137 -15.24 16.04 32.98
CA TYR A 137 -15.73 15.48 34.25
C TYR A 137 -14.82 15.83 35.45
N GLN A 138 -13.76 16.63 35.26
CA GLN A 138 -12.81 17.05 36.29
C GLN A 138 -12.19 15.86 37.07
N LEU A 139 -11.81 14.80 36.34
CA LEU A 139 -11.24 13.58 36.90
C LEU A 139 -9.72 13.60 36.89
N THR A 140 -9.10 13.37 38.05
CA THR A 140 -7.64 13.27 38.25
C THR A 140 -7.14 11.83 38.25
N LYS A 141 -7.71 10.98 37.39
CA LYS A 141 -7.32 9.57 37.25
C LYS A 141 -6.57 9.33 35.96
N GLY A 142 -5.67 8.36 35.96
CA GLY A 142 -5.15 7.83 34.71
C GLY A 142 -6.10 6.85 34.04
N VAL A 143 -5.84 6.60 32.76
CA VAL A 143 -6.66 5.73 31.93
C VAL A 143 -5.77 4.81 31.11
N LYS A 144 -6.03 3.50 31.20
CA LYS A 144 -5.45 2.50 30.33
C LYS A 144 -6.45 2.13 29.24
N VAL A 145 -6.00 2.17 27.99
CA VAL A 145 -6.76 1.83 26.79
C VAL A 145 -6.08 0.66 26.10
N VAL A 146 -6.83 -0.43 25.90
CA VAL A 146 -6.38 -1.63 25.17
C VAL A 146 -7.28 -1.85 23.96
N ILE A 147 -6.72 -1.63 22.76
CA ILE A 147 -7.45 -1.84 21.50
C ILE A 147 -7.31 -3.30 21.06
N SER A 148 -8.41 -3.98 20.76
CA SER A 148 -8.40 -5.37 20.29
C SER A 148 -9.23 -5.55 19.02
N VAL A 149 -8.83 -6.48 18.17
CA VAL A 149 -9.55 -6.86 16.95
C VAL A 149 -9.66 -8.39 16.96
N PRO A 150 -10.78 -9.00 17.38
CA PRO A 150 -10.86 -10.44 17.62
C PRO A 150 -10.39 -11.33 16.45
N ASN A 151 -10.68 -10.90 15.21
CA ASN A 151 -10.28 -11.59 13.98
C ASN A 151 -8.99 -11.02 13.36
N GLY A 152 -8.30 -10.12 14.05
CA GLY A 152 -7.21 -9.31 13.49
C GLY A 152 -6.00 -10.12 13.04
N GLU A 153 -5.68 -11.23 13.70
CA GLU A 153 -4.57 -12.10 13.28
C GLU A 153 -4.84 -12.75 11.92
N GLU A 154 -6.05 -13.29 11.72
CA GLU A 154 -6.44 -13.89 10.42
C GLU A 154 -6.54 -12.84 9.31
N LEU A 155 -7.03 -11.65 9.63
CA LEU A 155 -7.06 -10.54 8.68
C LEU A 155 -5.64 -10.13 8.27
N ALA A 156 -4.70 -10.07 9.21
CA ALA A 156 -3.33 -9.64 8.97
C ALA A 156 -2.60 -10.49 7.93
N LYS A 157 -2.90 -11.79 7.85
CA LYS A 157 -2.34 -12.71 6.83
C LYS A 157 -2.64 -12.27 5.39
N LYS A 158 -3.69 -11.47 5.18
CA LYS A 158 -4.09 -10.93 3.87
C LYS A 158 -3.60 -9.49 3.66
N THR A 159 -2.74 -8.98 4.54
CA THR A 159 -2.21 -7.60 4.47
C THR A 159 -0.70 -7.62 4.23
N LEU A 160 -0.11 -6.42 4.05
CA LEU A 160 1.34 -6.24 3.98
C LEU A 160 2.02 -6.30 5.36
N ASN A 161 1.26 -6.42 6.47
CA ASN A 161 1.80 -6.37 7.83
C ASN A 161 2.96 -7.34 8.08
N PRO A 162 2.86 -8.65 7.74
CA PRO A 162 3.95 -9.58 8.02
C PRO A 162 5.29 -9.16 7.37
N ARG A 163 5.22 -8.67 6.13
CA ARG A 163 6.38 -8.17 5.37
C ARG A 163 7.02 -6.95 6.02
N LEU A 164 6.17 -6.07 6.53
CA LEU A 164 6.58 -4.84 7.21
C LEU A 164 7.10 -5.09 8.63
N GLY A 165 7.12 -6.34 9.10
CA GLY A 165 7.51 -6.69 10.46
C GLY A 165 6.43 -6.35 11.48
N ILE A 166 5.16 -6.57 11.14
CA ILE A 166 4.03 -6.46 12.04
C ILE A 166 3.41 -7.85 12.20
N ILE A 167 3.50 -8.42 13.40
CA ILE A 167 3.16 -9.82 13.68
C ILE A 167 2.00 -9.90 14.69
N GLY A 168 1.14 -10.90 14.54
CA GLY A 168 0.05 -11.20 15.50
C GLY A 168 -1.23 -10.39 15.34
N GLY A 169 -1.34 -9.55 14.30
CA GLY A 169 -2.54 -8.75 14.10
C GLY A 169 -2.46 -7.65 13.04
N ILE A 170 -3.58 -6.96 12.85
CA ILE A 170 -3.67 -5.81 11.96
C ILE A 170 -3.09 -4.56 12.62
N SER A 171 -2.90 -3.52 11.81
CA SER A 171 -2.49 -2.20 12.26
C SER A 171 -3.71 -1.31 12.49
N ILE A 172 -3.71 -0.55 13.59
CA ILE A 172 -4.69 0.52 13.84
C ILE A 172 -4.12 1.80 13.21
N LEU A 173 -4.68 2.20 12.08
CA LEU A 173 -4.13 3.23 11.20
C LEU A 173 -5.24 4.10 10.61
N GLY A 174 -4.82 5.23 10.04
CA GLY A 174 -5.70 6.21 9.40
C GLY A 174 -5.22 7.63 9.65
N SER A 175 -4.85 8.36 8.61
CA SER A 175 -4.37 9.74 8.75
C SER A 175 -5.50 10.78 8.74
N ARG A 176 -6.57 10.50 7.99
CA ARG A 176 -7.72 11.40 7.82
C ARG A 176 -8.96 10.97 8.61
N GLY A 177 -8.95 9.77 9.19
CA GLY A 177 -10.12 9.15 9.80
C GLY A 177 -11.06 8.46 8.80
N THR A 178 -11.04 8.87 7.53
CA THR A 178 -11.85 8.28 6.43
C THR A 178 -11.05 7.37 5.51
N VAL A 179 -11.76 6.44 4.85
CA VAL A 179 -11.27 5.57 3.77
C VAL A 179 -11.92 6.01 2.48
N ILE A 180 -11.11 6.35 1.47
CA ILE A 180 -11.56 6.72 0.13
C ILE A 180 -11.37 5.49 -0.78
N PRO A 181 -12.43 4.98 -1.42
CA PRO A 181 -12.34 3.82 -2.29
C PRO A 181 -11.31 3.98 -3.41
N TYR A 182 -10.45 2.98 -3.58
CA TYR A 182 -9.41 2.95 -4.62
C TYR A 182 -8.46 4.17 -4.58
N SER A 183 -8.14 4.65 -3.38
CA SER A 183 -7.28 5.82 -3.20
C SER A 183 -5.85 5.57 -3.68
N HIS A 184 -5.43 6.34 -4.70
CA HIS A 184 -4.03 6.39 -5.14
C HIS A 184 -3.11 6.84 -4.01
N ASP A 185 -3.51 7.83 -3.20
CA ASP A 185 -2.72 8.34 -2.07
C ASP A 185 -2.44 7.24 -1.04
N ALA A 186 -3.45 6.43 -0.69
CA ALA A 186 -3.29 5.33 0.26
C ALA A 186 -2.36 4.24 -0.29
N TYR A 187 -2.50 3.91 -1.58
CA TYR A 187 -1.62 2.93 -2.23
C TYR A 187 -0.18 3.43 -2.32
N GLN A 188 0.02 4.69 -2.72
CA GLN A 188 1.34 5.34 -2.74
C GLN A 188 2.00 5.37 -1.37
N ALA A 189 1.24 5.68 -0.30
CA ALA A 189 1.75 5.62 1.06
C ALA A 189 2.25 4.22 1.44
N SER A 190 1.55 3.16 1.00
CA SER A 190 1.98 1.77 1.23
C SER A 190 3.30 1.43 0.52
N ILE A 191 3.52 1.95 -0.69
CA ILE A 191 4.78 1.81 -1.43
C ILE A 191 5.92 2.48 -0.67
N VAL A 192 5.73 3.73 -0.23
CA VAL A 192 6.76 4.45 0.53
C VAL A 192 7.11 3.73 1.83
N GLN A 193 6.11 3.21 2.53
CA GLN A 193 6.31 2.45 3.77
C GLN A 193 7.11 1.16 3.52
N ALA A 194 6.78 0.40 2.47
CA ALA A 194 7.52 -0.81 2.09
C ALA A 194 8.99 -0.50 1.75
N ILE A 195 9.24 0.53 0.93
CA ILE A 195 10.60 0.96 0.57
C ILE A 195 11.38 1.38 1.83
N ARG A 196 10.75 2.13 2.73
CA ARG A 196 11.39 2.62 3.96
C ARG A 196 11.77 1.49 4.90
N VAL A 197 10.85 0.56 5.15
CA VAL A 197 11.12 -0.62 5.99
C VAL A 197 12.26 -1.43 5.37
N ALA A 198 12.20 -1.72 4.07
CA ALA A 198 13.25 -2.49 3.40
C ALA A 198 14.62 -1.80 3.49
N ARG A 199 14.71 -0.48 3.21
CA ARG A 199 15.98 0.27 3.33
C ARG A 199 16.57 0.24 4.73
N ILE A 200 15.76 0.51 5.75
CA ILE A 200 16.24 0.58 7.13
C ILE A 200 16.72 -0.79 7.63
N ASN A 201 16.17 -1.87 7.08
CA ASN A 201 16.62 -3.24 7.33
C ASN A 201 17.78 -3.67 6.40
N GLY A 202 18.47 -2.74 5.74
CA GLY A 202 19.70 -3.01 4.99
C GLY A 202 19.50 -3.50 3.55
N ILE A 203 18.27 -3.53 3.04
CA ILE A 203 18.01 -3.99 1.67
C ILE A 203 18.39 -2.90 0.67
N ASP A 204 19.49 -3.12 -0.06
CA ASP A 204 20.01 -2.18 -1.07
C ASP A 204 19.45 -2.43 -2.48
N HIS A 205 18.89 -3.62 -2.73
CA HIS A 205 18.34 -4.05 -4.01
C HIS A 205 16.84 -4.28 -3.91
N PHE A 206 16.04 -3.43 -4.55
CA PHE A 206 14.57 -3.56 -4.59
C PHE A 206 14.07 -4.20 -5.86
N ILE A 207 13.07 -5.08 -5.73
CA ILE A 207 12.37 -5.70 -6.84
C ILE A 207 10.96 -5.11 -6.89
N LEU A 208 10.79 -4.13 -7.76
CA LEU A 208 9.52 -3.45 -7.99
C LEU A 208 8.69 -4.25 -8.98
N THR A 209 7.51 -4.68 -8.56
CA THR A 209 6.61 -5.49 -9.39
C THR A 209 5.31 -4.76 -9.65
N THR A 210 4.73 -5.05 -10.82
CA THR A 210 3.50 -4.40 -11.27
C THR A 210 2.21 -4.97 -10.64
N GLY A 211 2.33 -5.95 -9.74
CA GLY A 211 1.20 -6.64 -9.10
C GLY A 211 1.52 -8.07 -8.71
N SER A 212 0.56 -8.77 -8.11
CA SER A 212 0.74 -10.08 -7.45
C SER A 212 1.27 -11.18 -8.37
N THR A 213 0.85 -11.22 -9.64
CA THR A 213 1.39 -12.22 -10.59
C THR A 213 2.87 -11.97 -10.89
N SER A 214 3.25 -10.72 -11.19
CA SER A 214 4.66 -10.38 -11.40
C SER A 214 5.49 -10.58 -10.13
N GLU A 215 4.93 -10.33 -8.94
CA GLU A 215 5.65 -10.58 -7.69
C GLU A 215 5.95 -12.06 -7.46
N LYS A 216 4.98 -12.95 -7.66
CA LYS A 216 5.20 -14.40 -7.54
C LYS A 216 6.28 -14.89 -8.50
N ILE A 217 6.28 -14.38 -9.73
CA ILE A 217 7.34 -14.68 -10.72
C ILE A 217 8.68 -14.14 -10.24
N ALA A 218 8.72 -12.91 -9.73
CA ALA A 218 9.92 -12.29 -9.20
C ALA A 218 10.52 -13.08 -8.03
N GLN A 219 9.69 -13.53 -7.08
CA GLN A 219 10.11 -14.35 -5.95
C GLN A 219 10.70 -15.69 -6.41
N ASN A 220 10.21 -16.25 -7.51
CA ASN A 220 10.79 -17.46 -8.11
C ASN A 220 12.13 -17.21 -8.81
N ILE A 221 12.35 -16.01 -9.36
CA ILE A 221 13.61 -15.64 -10.02
C ILE A 221 14.68 -15.28 -8.98
N PHE A 222 14.28 -14.61 -7.90
CA PHE A 222 15.14 -14.06 -6.85
C PHE A 222 14.91 -14.78 -5.51
N LYS A 223 14.99 -16.12 -5.51
CA LYS A 223 14.67 -16.96 -4.33
C LYS A 223 15.56 -16.69 -3.12
N GLU A 224 16.75 -16.15 -3.36
CA GLU A 224 17.73 -15.81 -2.35
C GLU A 224 17.45 -14.46 -1.66
N LYS A 225 16.50 -13.67 -2.18
CA LYS A 225 16.17 -12.35 -1.62
C LYS A 225 15.12 -12.46 -0.52
N GLU A 226 15.28 -11.62 0.50
CA GLU A 226 14.29 -11.47 1.55
C GLU A 226 12.96 -10.94 1.01
N GLU A 227 11.84 -11.34 1.64
CA GLU A 227 10.49 -10.95 1.20
C GLU A 227 10.30 -9.42 1.14
N MET A 228 10.96 -8.68 2.02
CA MET A 228 10.89 -7.21 2.06
C MET A 228 11.57 -6.52 0.86
N ALA A 229 12.39 -7.24 0.09
CA ALA A 229 12.97 -6.72 -1.14
C ALA A 229 11.93 -6.59 -2.26
N PHE A 230 10.80 -7.31 -2.17
CA PHE A 230 9.73 -7.31 -3.16
C PHE A 230 8.67 -6.27 -2.81
N ILE A 231 8.44 -5.33 -3.72
CA ILE A 231 7.54 -4.20 -3.50
C ILE A 231 6.57 -4.13 -4.67
N GLN A 232 5.27 -4.29 -4.39
CA GLN A 232 4.23 -4.07 -5.39
C GLN A 232 4.04 -2.57 -5.61
N MET A 233 4.62 -2.05 -6.69
CA MET A 233 4.43 -0.65 -7.08
C MET A 233 3.14 -0.45 -7.89
N GLY A 234 2.51 -1.53 -8.33
CA GLY A 234 1.26 -1.50 -9.10
C GLY A 234 1.42 -0.76 -10.42
N GLU A 235 1.00 0.50 -10.45
CA GLU A 235 1.11 1.39 -11.59
C GLU A 235 2.03 2.60 -11.40
N PHE A 236 2.54 2.79 -10.19
CA PHE A 236 3.24 4.00 -9.77
C PHE A 236 4.76 3.88 -9.98
N VAL A 237 5.18 3.59 -11.22
CA VAL A 237 6.59 3.29 -11.56
C VAL A 237 7.52 4.45 -11.20
N GLY A 238 7.27 5.63 -11.72
CA GLY A 238 8.11 6.80 -11.46
C GLY A 238 8.11 7.22 -9.99
N PHE A 239 6.95 7.11 -9.33
CA PHE A 239 6.83 7.41 -7.89
C PHE A 239 7.66 6.44 -7.05
N ALA A 240 7.54 5.13 -7.28
CA ALA A 240 8.32 4.12 -6.58
C ALA A 240 9.82 4.32 -6.79
N LEU A 241 10.26 4.57 -8.03
CA LEU A 241 11.66 4.84 -8.36
C LEU A 241 12.20 6.09 -7.68
N LYS A 242 11.45 7.21 -7.68
CA LYS A 242 11.84 8.43 -6.96
C LYS A 242 12.05 8.18 -5.47
N HIS A 243 11.14 7.44 -4.84
CA HIS A 243 11.24 7.12 -3.42
C HIS A 243 12.37 6.12 -3.12
N ALA A 244 12.59 5.13 -3.98
CA ALA A 244 13.72 4.21 -3.88
C ALA A 244 15.06 4.96 -3.95
N LYS A 245 15.24 5.84 -4.95
CA LYS A 245 16.43 6.71 -5.07
C LYS A 245 16.61 7.59 -3.84
N ARG A 246 15.55 8.31 -3.44
CA ARG A 246 15.61 9.26 -2.31
C ARG A 246 15.99 8.56 -0.99
N LEU A 247 15.61 7.31 -0.81
CA LEU A 247 15.96 6.51 0.38
C LEU A 247 17.27 5.72 0.21
N GLY A 248 18.03 5.97 -0.86
CA GLY A 248 19.38 5.44 -1.04
C GLY A 248 19.42 3.98 -1.47
N ALA A 249 18.47 3.52 -2.29
CA ALA A 249 18.58 2.23 -2.97
C ALA A 249 19.78 2.24 -3.94
N LYS A 250 20.57 1.15 -3.96
CA LYS A 250 21.71 1.02 -4.88
C LYS A 250 21.30 0.40 -6.21
N LYS A 251 20.39 -0.59 -6.14
CA LYS A 251 19.86 -1.29 -7.31
C LYS A 251 18.34 -1.39 -7.23
N VAL A 252 17.69 -1.25 -8.38
CA VAL A 252 16.26 -1.53 -8.52
C VAL A 252 16.07 -2.46 -9.72
N THR A 253 15.29 -3.52 -9.55
CA THR A 253 14.77 -4.34 -10.64
C THR A 253 13.30 -4.02 -10.84
N ILE A 254 12.91 -3.59 -12.04
CA ILE A 254 11.51 -3.53 -12.46
C ILE A 254 11.18 -4.85 -13.14
N LEU A 255 10.19 -5.56 -12.61
CA LEU A 255 9.68 -6.78 -13.23
C LEU A 255 8.21 -6.64 -13.62
N GLY A 256 7.92 -6.84 -14.90
CA GLY A 256 6.59 -6.65 -15.45
C GLY A 256 6.35 -7.40 -16.75
N MET A 257 5.10 -7.30 -17.22
CA MET A 257 4.67 -7.87 -18.50
C MET A 257 4.64 -6.78 -19.57
N ILE A 258 4.72 -7.20 -20.84
CA ILE A 258 4.79 -6.32 -22.02
C ILE A 258 3.74 -5.19 -22.01
N GLY A 259 2.50 -5.45 -21.59
CA GLY A 259 1.45 -4.42 -21.60
C GLY A 259 1.68 -3.24 -20.66
N LYS A 260 2.35 -3.44 -19.52
CA LYS A 260 2.72 -2.35 -18.59
C LYS A 260 4.07 -1.76 -18.96
N LEU A 261 5.05 -2.61 -19.28
CA LEU A 261 6.40 -2.16 -19.64
C LEU A 261 6.43 -1.35 -20.94
N SER A 262 5.59 -1.67 -21.93
CA SER A 262 5.51 -0.90 -23.18
C SER A 262 5.06 0.55 -22.97
N LYS A 263 4.30 0.84 -21.90
CA LYS A 263 3.89 2.19 -21.53
C LYS A 263 5.04 2.96 -20.92
N VAL A 264 5.80 2.32 -20.02
CA VAL A 264 7.01 2.93 -19.43
C VAL A 264 8.05 3.20 -20.52
N ALA A 265 8.20 2.31 -21.50
CA ALA A 265 9.07 2.50 -22.66
C ALA A 265 8.67 3.72 -23.54
N GLN A 266 7.45 4.23 -23.41
CA GLN A 266 7.00 5.48 -24.06
C GLN A 266 7.19 6.72 -23.15
N GLY A 267 7.87 6.58 -22.00
CA GLY A 267 8.02 7.64 -21.01
C GLY A 267 6.83 7.80 -20.05
N LYS A 268 5.79 6.96 -20.14
CA LYS A 268 4.63 7.03 -19.24
C LYS A 268 4.93 6.34 -17.90
N MET A 269 5.31 7.15 -16.91
CA MET A 269 5.75 6.69 -15.58
C MET A 269 4.61 6.35 -14.60
N MET A 270 3.36 6.52 -15.04
CA MET A 270 2.16 6.01 -14.39
C MET A 270 1.44 5.10 -15.40
N VAL A 271 1.27 3.82 -15.08
CA VAL A 271 0.82 2.81 -16.06
C VAL A 271 -0.66 2.41 -15.94
N HIS A 272 -1.52 3.36 -15.58
CA HIS A 272 -2.96 3.13 -15.42
C HIS A 272 -3.63 2.72 -16.74
N SER A 273 -4.53 1.72 -16.66
CA SER A 273 -5.18 1.13 -17.84
C SER A 273 -6.15 2.08 -18.54
N LYS A 274 -6.75 3.05 -17.82
CA LYS A 274 -7.71 4.02 -18.40
C LYS A 274 -7.06 5.29 -18.96
N GLU A 275 -5.85 5.64 -18.52
CA GLU A 275 -5.18 6.89 -18.92
C GLU A 275 -4.18 6.67 -20.08
N SER A 276 -3.83 5.42 -20.35
CA SER A 276 -2.93 5.07 -21.45
C SER A 276 -3.35 3.75 -22.09
N SER A 277 -3.90 3.80 -23.29
CA SER A 277 -4.00 2.61 -24.14
C SER A 277 -2.59 2.12 -24.52
N ILE A 278 -2.48 0.84 -24.87
CA ILE A 278 -1.27 0.32 -25.49
C ILE A 278 -1.15 0.97 -26.87
N ASP A 279 0.03 1.50 -27.17
CA ASP A 279 0.33 2.09 -28.46
C ASP A 279 0.95 1.00 -29.36
N PHE A 280 0.13 0.41 -30.22
CA PHE A 280 0.57 -0.63 -31.15
C PHE A 280 1.44 -0.08 -32.28
N GLN A 281 1.30 1.20 -32.63
CA GLN A 281 2.17 1.85 -33.60
C GLN A 281 3.58 2.00 -33.03
N PHE A 282 3.71 2.40 -31.77
CA PHE A 282 4.99 2.43 -31.06
C PHE A 282 5.65 1.04 -31.02
N LEU A 283 4.89 0.00 -30.70
CA LEU A 283 5.39 -1.39 -30.69
C LEU A 283 5.87 -1.84 -32.09
N ALA A 284 5.12 -1.50 -33.15
CA ALA A 284 5.53 -1.77 -34.52
C ALA A 284 6.82 -1.00 -34.91
N ASN A 285 6.98 0.24 -34.43
CA ASN A 285 8.19 1.04 -34.66
C ASN A 285 9.43 0.42 -34.00
N ILE A 286 9.29 -0.21 -32.82
CA ILE A 286 10.38 -1.00 -32.21
C ILE A 286 10.77 -2.16 -33.14
N ALA A 287 9.79 -2.88 -33.68
CA ALA A 287 10.04 -3.98 -34.60
C ALA A 287 10.77 -3.51 -35.87
N ASN A 288 10.37 -2.37 -36.42
CA ASN A 288 11.03 -1.74 -37.57
C ASN A 288 12.51 -1.45 -37.30
N ARG A 289 12.84 -0.86 -36.15
CA ARG A 289 14.23 -0.55 -35.76
C ARG A 289 15.12 -1.77 -35.64
N LEU A 290 14.52 -2.93 -35.34
CA LEU A 290 15.21 -4.22 -35.28
C LEU A 290 15.19 -4.97 -36.61
N TYR A 291 14.84 -4.28 -37.70
CA TYR A 291 14.75 -4.83 -39.06
C TYR A 291 13.85 -6.08 -39.14
N ILE A 292 12.79 -6.11 -38.33
CA ILE A 292 11.74 -7.12 -38.42
C ILE A 292 10.86 -6.79 -39.64
N SER A 293 10.43 -7.80 -40.39
CA SER A 293 9.74 -7.63 -41.67
C SER A 293 8.47 -6.79 -41.57
N ASN A 294 8.14 -6.07 -42.65
CA ASN A 294 6.93 -5.24 -42.73
C ASN A 294 5.65 -6.04 -42.47
N SER A 295 5.60 -7.31 -42.91
CA SER A 295 4.45 -8.18 -42.66
C SER A 295 4.20 -8.40 -41.16
N VAL A 296 5.26 -8.54 -40.36
CA VAL A 296 5.15 -8.68 -38.90
C VAL A 296 4.80 -7.35 -38.24
N GLN A 297 5.36 -6.24 -38.73
CA GLN A 297 5.02 -4.90 -38.24
C GLN A 297 3.51 -4.61 -38.41
N GLU A 298 2.92 -4.96 -39.55
CA GLU A 298 1.48 -4.82 -39.79
C GLU A 298 0.64 -5.71 -38.85
N LYS A 299 1.06 -6.96 -38.61
CA LYS A 299 0.41 -7.83 -37.61
C LYS A 299 0.43 -7.19 -36.21
N ILE A 300 1.52 -6.53 -35.82
CA ILE A 300 1.64 -5.83 -34.52
C ILE A 300 0.68 -4.64 -34.45
N LYS A 301 0.58 -3.83 -35.51
CA LYS A 301 -0.34 -2.67 -35.55
C LYS A 301 -1.81 -3.08 -35.42
N GLN A 302 -2.16 -4.22 -36.01
CA GLN A 302 -3.52 -4.77 -35.96
C GLN A 302 -3.83 -5.51 -34.66
N ALA A 303 -2.88 -5.59 -33.72
CA ALA A 303 -3.08 -6.30 -32.48
C ALA A 303 -4.08 -5.59 -31.55
N ASN A 304 -4.94 -6.36 -30.88
CA ASN A 304 -5.87 -5.86 -29.88
C ASN A 304 -5.32 -5.90 -28.44
N THR A 305 -4.29 -6.70 -28.19
CA THR A 305 -3.70 -6.86 -26.84
C THR A 305 -2.19 -6.97 -26.89
N ALA A 306 -1.51 -6.54 -25.82
CA ALA A 306 -0.07 -6.70 -25.69
C ALA A 306 0.37 -8.18 -25.68
N ALA A 307 -0.48 -9.06 -25.16
CA ALA A 307 -0.23 -10.51 -25.17
C ALA A 307 -0.24 -11.09 -26.59
N TRP A 308 -1.03 -10.51 -27.50
CA TRP A 308 -1.00 -10.93 -28.89
C TRP A 308 0.28 -10.46 -29.60
N VAL A 309 0.76 -9.24 -29.30
CA VAL A 309 2.09 -8.77 -29.77
C VAL A 309 3.20 -9.70 -29.27
N GLU A 310 3.17 -10.08 -27.99
CA GLU A 310 4.11 -11.07 -27.42
C GLU A 310 4.10 -12.38 -28.21
N LYS A 311 2.90 -12.92 -28.51
CA LYS A 311 2.75 -14.15 -29.30
C LYS A 311 3.35 -14.01 -30.70
N ILE A 312 3.04 -12.92 -31.41
CA ILE A 312 3.58 -12.66 -32.76
C ILE A 312 5.11 -12.68 -32.73
N ILE A 313 5.73 -11.97 -31.79
CA ILE A 313 7.20 -11.88 -31.70
C ILE A 313 7.85 -13.22 -31.34
N ILE A 314 7.20 -14.02 -30.49
CA ILE A 314 7.67 -15.37 -30.14
C ILE A 314 7.62 -16.30 -31.36
N GLU A 315 6.54 -16.27 -32.14
CA GLU A 315 6.38 -17.09 -33.36
C GLU A 315 7.42 -16.73 -34.43
N GLU A 316 7.77 -15.45 -34.54
CA GLU A 316 8.80 -14.96 -35.47
C GLU A 316 10.24 -15.15 -34.94
N ASN A 317 10.40 -15.73 -33.73
CA ASN A 317 11.68 -16.00 -33.06
C ASN A 317 12.61 -14.77 -32.97
N ARG A 318 12.08 -13.62 -32.52
CA ARG A 318 12.82 -12.35 -32.39
C ARG A 318 13.02 -11.92 -30.92
N PRO A 319 13.88 -12.60 -30.13
CA PRO A 319 14.06 -12.29 -28.71
C PRO A 319 14.67 -10.90 -28.45
N SER A 320 15.44 -10.35 -29.40
CA SER A 320 16.00 -9.00 -29.30
C SER A 320 14.94 -7.91 -29.16
N TYR A 321 13.71 -8.16 -29.63
CA TYR A 321 12.57 -7.24 -29.47
C TYR A 321 12.22 -7.00 -28.00
N PHE A 322 12.21 -8.03 -27.17
CA PHE A 322 11.91 -7.88 -25.74
C PHE A 322 13.06 -7.21 -24.99
N ALA A 323 14.31 -7.47 -25.37
CA ALA A 323 15.47 -6.78 -24.82
C ALA A 323 15.42 -5.28 -25.13
N GLU A 324 15.01 -4.90 -26.35
CA GLU A 324 14.85 -3.49 -26.73
C GLU A 324 13.75 -2.79 -25.93
N ILE A 325 12.61 -3.46 -25.67
CA ILE A 325 11.60 -2.92 -24.73
C ILE A 325 12.21 -2.70 -23.35
N CYS A 326 12.91 -3.69 -22.78
CA CYS A 326 13.57 -3.54 -21.48
C CYS A 326 14.55 -2.36 -21.46
N ARG A 327 15.33 -2.18 -22.53
CA ARG A 327 16.29 -1.07 -22.67
C ARG A 327 15.57 0.28 -22.67
N LEU A 328 14.50 0.43 -23.44
CA LEU A 328 13.71 1.67 -23.48
C LEU A 328 13.06 1.97 -22.12
N VAL A 329 12.53 0.95 -21.42
CA VAL A 329 12.02 1.13 -20.04
C VAL A 329 13.11 1.64 -19.11
N ALA A 330 14.31 1.04 -19.17
CA ALA A 330 15.43 1.41 -18.31
C ALA A 330 15.87 2.85 -18.58
N LEU A 331 16.02 3.22 -19.86
CA LEU A 331 16.37 4.57 -20.28
C LEU A 331 15.36 5.63 -19.81
N GLU A 332 14.07 5.43 -20.09
CA GLU A 332 13.04 6.36 -19.68
C GLU A 332 12.96 6.47 -18.16
N SER A 333 13.09 5.35 -17.45
CA SER A 333 13.03 5.31 -15.99
C SER A 333 14.22 6.03 -15.36
N LEU A 334 15.45 5.75 -15.81
CA LEU A 334 16.65 6.42 -15.33
C LEU A 334 16.64 7.91 -15.70
N SER A 335 16.17 8.28 -16.89
CA SER A 335 16.00 9.67 -17.26
C SER A 335 15.00 10.38 -16.34
N TYR A 336 13.88 9.75 -16.01
CA TYR A 336 12.84 10.32 -15.16
C TYR A 336 13.35 10.61 -13.74
N ILE A 337 14.23 9.77 -13.20
CA ILE A 337 14.84 9.97 -11.89
C ILE A 337 16.21 10.64 -11.93
N GLN A 338 16.72 10.98 -13.11
CA GLN A 338 18.07 11.53 -13.34
C GLN A 338 19.18 10.62 -12.79
N GLY A 339 19.15 9.33 -13.14
CA GLY A 339 20.13 8.32 -12.73
C GLY A 339 20.25 8.13 -11.21
N GLY A 340 21.41 7.68 -10.74
CA GLY A 340 21.73 7.58 -9.30
C GLY A 340 21.40 6.23 -8.65
N LEU A 341 21.09 5.21 -9.44
CA LEU A 341 21.00 3.81 -9.05
C LEU A 341 21.19 2.91 -10.28
N ILE A 342 21.54 1.64 -10.05
CA ILE A 342 21.53 0.61 -11.11
C ILE A 342 20.08 0.18 -11.32
N LEU A 343 19.61 0.22 -12.56
CA LEU A 343 18.27 -0.22 -12.93
C LEU A 343 18.34 -1.47 -13.82
N GLU A 344 17.72 -2.54 -13.34
CA GLU A 344 17.45 -3.73 -14.11
C GLU A 344 15.97 -3.78 -14.52
N VAL A 345 15.69 -4.21 -15.74
CA VAL A 345 14.33 -4.41 -16.23
C VAL A 345 14.20 -5.84 -16.75
N ILE A 346 13.22 -6.57 -16.21
CA ILE A 346 12.91 -7.94 -16.62
C ILE A 346 11.48 -7.98 -17.17
N LEU A 347 11.37 -8.33 -18.44
CA LEU A 347 10.09 -8.60 -19.10
C LEU A 347 9.80 -10.09 -19.02
N VAL A 348 8.66 -10.44 -18.44
CA VAL A 348 8.22 -11.83 -18.27
C VAL A 348 6.89 -12.08 -18.98
N SER A 349 6.69 -13.31 -19.44
CA SER A 349 5.39 -13.79 -19.89
C SER A 349 4.45 -14.07 -18.71
N LYS A 350 3.16 -14.28 -18.99
CA LYS A 350 2.20 -14.72 -17.96
C LYS A 350 2.55 -16.06 -17.31
N LEU A 351 3.29 -16.92 -18.02
CA LEU A 351 3.75 -18.22 -17.53
C LEU A 351 5.07 -18.14 -16.76
N GLY A 352 5.63 -16.94 -16.55
CA GLY A 352 6.87 -16.74 -15.81
C GLY A 352 8.14 -16.96 -16.63
N ARG A 353 8.05 -17.11 -17.95
CA ARG A 353 9.23 -17.15 -18.82
C ARG A 353 9.84 -15.76 -18.92
N VAL A 354 11.14 -15.64 -18.68
CA VAL A 354 11.89 -14.40 -18.98
C VAL A 354 12.01 -14.26 -20.50
N LEU A 355 11.47 -13.16 -21.01
CA LEU A 355 11.48 -12.83 -22.45
C LEU A 355 12.58 -11.82 -22.79
N GLY A 356 12.84 -10.87 -21.88
CA GLY A 356 13.91 -9.88 -22.02
C GLY A 356 14.44 -9.45 -20.65
N ARG A 357 15.73 -9.12 -20.59
CA ARG A 357 16.41 -8.65 -19.39
C ARG A 357 17.52 -7.67 -19.79
N VAL A 358 17.53 -6.49 -19.18
CA VAL A 358 18.55 -5.47 -19.40
C VAL A 358 18.90 -4.86 -18.04
N GLU A 359 20.18 -4.55 -17.82
CA GLU A 359 20.68 -3.78 -16.69
C GLU A 359 21.43 -2.55 -17.20
N MET A 360 21.20 -1.40 -16.56
CA MET A 360 21.79 -0.11 -16.92
C MET A 360 22.09 0.70 -15.67
N ASP A 361 23.19 1.45 -15.68
CA ASP A 361 23.65 2.34 -14.60
C ASP A 361 23.74 3.82 -15.03
N ASP A 362 23.61 4.11 -16.33
CA ASP A 362 23.58 5.46 -16.90
C ASP A 362 22.46 5.62 -17.95
N TRP A 363 22.03 6.87 -18.14
CA TRP A 363 21.04 7.29 -19.14
C TRP A 363 21.57 8.39 -20.08
N LYS A 364 22.79 8.90 -19.86
CA LYS A 364 23.35 10.03 -20.63
C LYS A 364 23.61 9.70 -22.11
N ASN A 365 23.70 8.42 -22.48
CA ASN A 365 23.60 7.98 -23.87
C ASN A 365 22.14 7.86 -24.32
N LYS A 366 21.39 8.97 -24.24
CA LYS A 366 20.15 9.09 -25.00
C LYS A 366 20.52 9.29 -26.46
N ASP A 367 20.45 8.24 -27.26
CA ASP A 367 20.07 8.44 -28.65
C ASP A 367 18.73 9.19 -28.62
N HIS A 368 18.68 10.42 -29.14
CA HIS A 368 17.51 11.28 -29.01
C HIS A 368 16.37 10.76 -29.90
N TRP A 369 15.54 9.86 -29.36
CA TRP A 369 14.46 9.16 -30.06
C TRP A 369 13.18 9.99 -30.34
N HIS A 370 13.09 11.22 -29.81
CA HIS A 370 11.87 12.05 -29.84
C HIS A 370 12.00 13.33 -30.68
N ARG A 371 12.85 13.33 -31.72
CA ARG A 371 12.83 14.36 -32.77
C ARG A 371 12.27 13.82 -34.07
#